data_AF-A0ABD0PD38-F1
#
_entry.id   AF-A0ABD0PD38-F1
#
_cell.length_a   1.000
_cell.length_b   1.000
_cell.length_c   1.000
_cell.angle_alpha   90.00
_cell.angle_beta   90.00
_cell.angle_gamma   90.00
#
_symmetry.space_group_name_H-M   'P 1'
#
loop_
_entity.id
_entity.type
_entity.pdbx_description
1 polymer ?
#
loop_
_entity_poly.entity_id
_entity_poly.type
_entity_poly.pdbx_seq_one_letter_code
_entity_poly.pdbx_strand_id
1 'polypeptide(L)'
;LGFTALDRGSLRAAAELEDLPLQLFPLWRLPLNIAIFLTAFIFFYVLTRDVIYERVTSGKDIAFRIMISLANKAFPIVSLMMLSLCYLPGALAGFLQLYNGTKYRRFPDWLDRWMLCRKQLGLVALAFGFLHVLYTLVIPIRYYVRYRINVYTISL
;
A
#
# COMPACT_ATOMS: atom_id res chain seq x y z
N LEU A 1 6.49 31.75 27.38
CA LEU A 1 6.97 30.53 26.68
C LEU A 1 5.93 29.93 25.74
N GLY A 2 4.62 30.09 25.95
CA GLY A 2 3.60 29.76 24.93
C GLY A 2 3.45 28.26 24.62
N PHE A 3 4.04 27.37 25.43
CA PHE A 3 3.89 25.93 25.30
C PHE A 3 2.60 25.42 25.93
N THR A 4 2.05 24.36 25.34
CA THR A 4 0.92 23.62 25.91
C THR A 4 1.46 22.51 26.81
N ALA A 5 1.15 22.57 28.10
CA ALA A 5 1.50 21.50 29.03
C ALA A 5 0.61 20.26 28.76
N LEU A 6 1.22 19.08 28.63
CA LEU A 6 0.54 17.80 28.52
C LEU A 6 0.92 16.94 29.72
N ASP A 7 -0.04 16.67 30.61
CA ASP A 7 0.15 15.77 31.75
C ASP A 7 0.23 14.30 31.28
N ARG A 8 1.27 13.59 31.74
CA ARG A 8 1.56 12.18 31.43
C ARG A 8 1.51 11.29 32.68
N GLY A 9 1.11 11.84 33.82
CA GLY A 9 0.94 11.12 35.08
C GLY A 9 2.25 10.98 35.86
N SER A 10 2.44 9.80 36.48
CA SER A 10 3.55 9.56 37.41
C SER A 10 4.93 9.54 36.74
N LEU A 11 6.00 9.66 37.55
CA LEU A 11 7.40 9.51 37.14
C LEU A 11 7.71 8.23 36.35
N ARG A 12 6.87 7.18 36.44
CA ARG A 12 7.03 5.96 35.63
C ARG A 12 6.91 6.22 34.12
N ALA A 13 6.23 7.29 33.71
CA ALA A 13 6.10 7.67 32.30
C ALA A 13 7.33 8.40 31.74
N ALA A 14 8.32 8.77 32.59
CA ALA A 14 9.50 9.49 32.16
C ALA A 14 10.33 8.72 31.12
N ALA A 15 10.47 7.40 31.29
CA ALA A 15 11.19 6.55 30.33
C ALA A 15 10.56 6.56 28.93
N GLU A 16 9.22 6.51 28.84
CA GLU A 16 8.52 6.62 27.55
C GLU A 16 8.73 8.01 26.92
N LEU A 17 8.74 9.07 27.74
CA LEU A 17 8.96 10.45 27.29
C LEU A 17 10.38 10.67 26.74
N GLU A 18 11.38 10.07 27.37
CA GLU A 18 12.77 10.10 26.91
C GLU A 18 12.98 9.33 25.61
N ASP A 19 12.24 8.23 25.42
CA ASP A 19 12.30 7.41 24.20
C ASP A 19 11.57 8.04 23.00
N LEU A 20 10.48 8.78 23.22
CA LEU A 20 9.68 9.39 22.15
C LEU A 20 10.49 10.18 21.09
N PRO A 21 11.38 11.12 21.45
CA PRO A 21 12.14 11.88 20.46
C PRO A 21 13.14 11.03 19.67
N LEU A 22 13.52 9.85 20.16
CA LEU A 22 14.47 8.94 19.50
C LEU A 22 13.79 8.04 18.45
N GLN A 23 12.47 7.90 18.51
CA GLN A 23 11.73 6.99 17.64
C GLN A 23 11.31 7.66 16.33
N LEU A 24 11.85 7.18 15.20
CA LEU A 24 11.39 7.58 13.88
C LEU A 24 10.40 6.55 13.29
N PHE A 25 9.12 6.93 13.27
CA PHE A 25 8.00 6.18 12.66
C PHE A 25 8.01 4.66 12.95
N PRO A 26 8.05 4.23 14.23
CA PRO A 26 8.26 2.82 14.59
C PRO A 26 7.18 1.88 14.01
N LEU A 27 5.92 2.31 14.04
CA LEU A 27 4.77 1.53 13.53
C LEU A 27 4.65 1.51 12.00
N TRP A 28 5.42 2.35 11.29
CA TRP A 28 5.36 2.42 9.81
C TRP A 28 6.32 1.45 9.13
N ARG A 29 7.35 0.97 9.83
CA ARG A 29 8.40 0.12 9.26
C ARG A 29 7.82 -1.14 8.60
N LEU A 30 6.95 -1.86 9.32
CA LEU A 30 6.32 -3.08 8.82
C LEU A 30 5.39 -2.80 7.61
N PRO A 31 4.40 -1.88 7.70
CA PRO A 31 3.57 -1.48 6.56
C PRO A 31 4.35 -1.05 5.32
N LEU A 32 5.40 -0.24 5.49
CA LEU A 32 6.20 0.25 4.37
C LEU A 32 7.02 -0.89 3.74
N ASN A 33 7.63 -1.77 4.53
CA ASN A 33 8.35 -2.93 4.01
C ASN A 33 7.42 -3.85 3.19
N ILE A 34 6.21 -4.12 3.70
CA ILE A 34 5.20 -4.90 2.99
C ILE A 34 4.83 -4.20 1.67
N ALA A 35 4.56 -2.89 1.71
CA ALA A 35 4.18 -2.12 0.53
C ALA A 35 5.29 -2.09 -0.54
N ILE A 36 6.55 -1.93 -0.14
CA ILE A 36 7.72 -1.98 -1.04
C ILE A 36 7.81 -3.35 -1.70
N PHE A 37 7.73 -4.42 -0.91
CA PHE A 37 7.81 -5.79 -1.41
C PHE A 37 6.68 -6.08 -2.41
N LEU A 38 5.43 -5.79 -2.03
CA LEU A 38 4.26 -5.99 -2.89
C LEU A 38 4.37 -5.14 -4.18
N THR A 39 4.77 -3.89 -4.06
CA THR A 39 4.93 -3.00 -5.22
C THR A 39 6.00 -3.53 -6.17
N ALA A 40 7.17 -3.91 -5.66
CA ALA A 40 8.24 -4.48 -6.47
C ALA A 40 7.79 -5.77 -7.16
N PHE A 41 7.16 -6.69 -6.42
CA PHE A 41 6.67 -7.95 -6.97
C PHE A 41 5.65 -7.75 -8.09
N ILE A 42 4.62 -6.92 -7.85
CA ILE A 42 3.59 -6.62 -8.85
C ILE A 42 4.18 -5.85 -10.03
N PHE A 43 5.11 -4.92 -9.78
CA PHE A 43 5.79 -4.17 -10.84
C PHE A 43 6.54 -5.11 -11.78
N PHE A 44 7.38 -6.01 -11.26
CA PHE A 44 8.13 -6.96 -12.10
C PHE A 44 7.22 -7.96 -12.82
N TYR A 45 6.15 -8.41 -12.17
CA TYR A 45 5.15 -9.27 -12.81
C TYR A 45 4.50 -8.59 -14.02
N VAL A 46 3.99 -7.37 -13.83
CA VAL A 46 3.33 -6.62 -14.92
C VAL A 46 4.34 -6.17 -15.98
N LEU A 47 5.56 -5.77 -15.59
CA LEU A 47 6.65 -5.43 -16.53
C LEU A 47 6.96 -6.60 -17.47
N THR A 48 7.11 -7.79 -16.90
CA THR A 48 7.41 -9.00 -17.66
C THR A 48 6.27 -9.34 -18.61
N ARG A 49 5.04 -9.32 -18.11
CA ARG A 49 3.85 -9.68 -18.90
C ARG A 49 3.49 -8.66 -19.98
N ASP A 50 3.58 -7.37 -19.69
CA ASP A 50 3.05 -6.33 -20.59
C ASP A 50 4.10 -5.69 -21.49
N VAL A 51 5.37 -5.69 -21.10
CA VAL A 51 6.44 -5.01 -21.86
C VAL A 51 7.42 -6.01 -22.43
N ILE A 52 7.98 -6.89 -21.59
CA ILE A 52 9.00 -7.85 -22.04
C ILE A 52 8.37 -8.86 -23.00
N TYR A 53 7.22 -9.45 -22.65
CA TYR A 53 6.54 -10.41 -23.52
C TYR A 53 6.22 -9.83 -24.89
N GLU A 54 5.58 -8.66 -24.96
CA GLU A 54 5.23 -8.00 -26.22
C GLU A 54 6.46 -7.64 -27.06
N ARG A 55 7.55 -7.23 -26.40
CA ARG A 55 8.82 -6.94 -27.06
C ARG A 55 9.39 -8.20 -27.72
N VAL A 56 9.31 -9.34 -27.04
CA VAL A 56 9.81 -10.63 -27.54
C VAL A 56 8.93 -11.17 -28.67
N THR A 57 7.60 -11.12 -28.54
CA THR A 57 6.69 -11.72 -29.53
C THR A 57 6.46 -10.85 -30.76
N SER A 58 6.32 -9.54 -30.57
CA SER A 58 5.91 -8.61 -31.64
C SER A 58 7.05 -7.70 -32.12
N GLY A 59 8.21 -7.71 -31.46
CA GLY A 59 9.35 -6.84 -31.76
C GLY A 59 9.13 -5.35 -31.45
N LYS A 60 7.93 -4.95 -31.03
CA LYS A 60 7.55 -3.54 -30.83
C LYS A 60 8.17 -3.00 -29.55
N ASP A 61 8.68 -1.76 -29.61
CA ASP A 61 9.06 -1.03 -28.40
C ASP A 61 7.84 -0.32 -27.82
N ILE A 62 7.40 -0.78 -26.64
CA ILE A 62 6.30 -0.19 -25.88
C ILE A 62 6.73 0.22 -24.46
N ALA A 63 8.04 0.46 -24.26
CA ALA A 63 8.60 0.84 -22.96
C ALA A 63 7.96 2.11 -22.36
N PHE A 64 7.42 3.01 -23.19
CA PHE A 64 6.68 4.19 -22.74
C PHE A 64 5.47 3.87 -21.84
N ARG A 65 4.95 2.62 -21.89
CA ARG A 65 3.84 2.17 -21.03
C ARG A 65 4.26 2.03 -19.58
N ILE A 66 5.56 1.84 -19.28
CA ILE A 66 6.10 1.66 -17.92
C ILE A 66 5.69 2.83 -17.03
N MET A 67 5.81 4.07 -17.53
CA MET A 67 5.66 5.29 -16.73
C MET A 67 4.27 5.48 -16.12
N ILE A 68 3.20 5.20 -16.87
CA ILE A 68 1.83 5.48 -16.42
C ILE A 68 0.93 4.25 -16.53
N SER A 69 0.98 3.51 -17.64
CA SER A 69 0.07 2.37 -17.83
C SER A 69 0.40 1.20 -16.89
N LEU A 70 1.67 0.96 -16.61
CA LEU A 70 2.11 -0.09 -15.70
C LEU A 70 1.80 0.29 -14.24
N ALA A 71 2.15 1.52 -13.86
CA ALA A 71 1.85 2.09 -12.55
C ALA A 71 0.33 2.05 -12.27
N ASN A 72 -0.51 2.43 -13.23
CA ASN A 72 -1.97 2.40 -13.07
C ASN A 72 -2.58 0.98 -13.03
N LYS A 73 -1.80 -0.06 -13.35
CA LYS A 73 -2.17 -1.46 -13.06
C LYS A 73 -1.69 -1.89 -11.69
N ALA A 74 -0.47 -1.50 -11.29
CA ALA A 74 0.12 -1.92 -10.03
C ALA A 74 -0.52 -1.26 -8.81
N PHE A 75 -0.74 0.07 -8.84
CA PHE A 75 -1.28 0.82 -7.70
C PHE A 75 -2.64 0.32 -7.17
N PRO A 76 -3.67 0.08 -7.99
CA PRO A 76 -4.94 -0.44 -7.46
C PRO A 76 -4.79 -1.84 -6.87
N ILE A 77 -3.93 -2.70 -7.44
CA ILE A 77 -3.68 -4.05 -6.91
C ILE A 77 -3.02 -3.95 -5.53
N VAL A 78 -1.95 -3.16 -5.41
CA VAL A 78 -1.26 -2.96 -4.13
C VAL A 78 -2.18 -2.32 -3.10
N SER A 79 -2.99 -1.33 -3.50
CA SER A 79 -4.01 -0.70 -2.65
C SER A 79 -4.98 -1.73 -2.06
N LEU A 80 -5.55 -2.59 -2.90
CA LEU A 80 -6.49 -3.62 -2.47
C LEU A 80 -5.83 -4.67 -1.57
N MET A 81 -4.62 -5.13 -1.92
CA MET A 81 -3.87 -6.08 -1.07
C MET A 81 -3.56 -5.51 0.31
N MET A 82 -3.11 -4.25 0.38
CA MET A 82 -2.84 -3.56 1.65
C MET A 82 -4.12 -3.37 2.47
N LEU A 83 -5.24 -3.05 1.81
CA LEU A 83 -6.55 -2.95 2.46
C LEU A 83 -7.00 -4.30 3.02
N SER A 84 -6.85 -5.38 2.27
CA SER A 84 -7.14 -6.74 2.74
C SER A 84 -6.28 -7.10 3.95
N LEU A 85 -4.97 -6.79 3.93
CA LEU A 85 -4.06 -7.01 5.06
C LEU A 85 -4.40 -6.15 6.29
N CYS A 86 -5.12 -5.04 6.14
CA CYS A 86 -5.62 -4.25 7.26
C CYS A 86 -6.75 -4.97 8.03
N TYR A 87 -7.64 -5.64 7.31
CA TYR A 87 -8.81 -6.32 7.88
C TYR A 87 -8.55 -7.79 8.27
N LEU A 88 -7.64 -8.47 7.57
CA LEU A 88 -7.29 -9.88 7.81
C LEU A 88 -6.91 -10.22 9.27
N PRO A 89 -6.09 -9.44 10.01
CA PRO A 89 -5.74 -9.80 11.38
C PRO A 89 -6.95 -9.76 12.32
N GLY A 90 -7.95 -8.92 12.04
CA GLY A 90 -9.20 -8.88 12.79
C GLY A 90 -10.04 -10.15 12.60
N ALA A 91 -10.13 -10.64 11.36
CA ALA A 91 -10.80 -11.91 11.08
C ALA A 91 -10.06 -13.09 11.74
N LEU A 92 -8.73 -13.16 11.60
CA LEU A 92 -7.88 -14.17 12.24
C LEU A 92 -8.02 -14.16 13.77
N ALA A 93 -8.04 -12.97 14.38
CA ALA A 93 -8.27 -12.80 15.80
C ALA A 93 -9.63 -13.38 16.23
N GLY A 94 -10.69 -13.14 15.45
CA GLY A 94 -12.00 -13.73 15.69
C GLY A 94 -12.00 -15.26 15.65
N PHE A 95 -11.38 -15.86 14.63
CA PHE A 95 -11.22 -17.31 14.54
C PHE A 95 -10.44 -17.89 15.72
N LEU A 96 -9.34 -17.23 16.13
CA LEU A 96 -8.54 -17.66 17.28
C LEU A 96 -9.29 -17.54 18.60
N GLN A 97 -10.10 -16.49 18.78
CA GLN A 97 -10.92 -16.33 19.99
C GLN A 97 -11.99 -17.43 20.09
N LEU A 98 -12.64 -17.78 18.98
CA LEU A 98 -13.60 -18.88 18.91
C LEU A 98 -12.94 -20.24 19.17
N TYR A 99 -11.81 -20.51 18.51
CA TYR A 99 -11.05 -21.75 18.69
C TYR A 99 -10.60 -21.95 20.14
N ASN A 100 -10.18 -20.88 20.82
CA ASN A 100 -9.76 -20.93 22.22
C ASN A 100 -10.94 -20.94 23.21
N GLY A 101 -12.16 -20.63 22.77
CA GLY A 101 -13.34 -20.49 23.64
C GLY A 101 -13.28 -19.32 24.63
N THR A 102 -12.31 -18.42 24.51
CA THR A 102 -12.13 -17.28 25.43
C THR A 102 -11.39 -16.12 24.76
N LYS A 103 -11.78 -14.88 25.11
CA LYS A 103 -11.12 -13.64 24.69
C LYS A 103 -9.91 -13.26 25.54
N TYR A 104 -9.73 -13.91 26.69
CA TYR A 104 -8.70 -13.53 27.66
C TYR A 104 -7.33 -14.15 27.37
N ARG A 105 -7.26 -15.11 26.45
CA ARG A 105 -5.98 -15.66 25.99
C ARG A 105 -5.27 -14.63 25.11
N ARG A 106 -4.02 -14.31 25.45
CA ARG A 106 -3.19 -13.39 24.68
C ARG A 106 -2.95 -13.92 23.26
N PHE A 107 -2.99 -13.03 22.27
CA PHE A 107 -2.64 -13.38 20.90
C PHE A 107 -1.14 -13.69 20.77
N PRO A 108 -0.74 -14.50 19.77
CA PRO A 108 0.65 -14.63 19.40
C PRO A 108 1.27 -13.27 19.06
N ASP A 109 2.53 -13.06 19.43
CA ASP A 109 3.20 -11.74 19.30
C ASP A 109 3.19 -11.18 17.87
N TRP A 110 3.26 -12.04 16.85
CA TRP A 110 3.20 -11.62 15.45
C TRP A 110 1.83 -11.03 15.08
N LEU A 111 0.74 -11.59 15.61
CA LEU A 111 -0.61 -11.12 15.34
C LEU A 111 -0.89 -9.83 16.10
N ASP A 112 -0.40 -9.74 17.34
CA ASP A 112 -0.49 -8.52 18.15
C ASP A 112 0.23 -7.34 17.48
N ARG A 113 1.47 -7.55 17.03
CA ARG A 113 2.23 -6.54 16.26
C ARG A 113 1.53 -6.13 14.97
N TRP A 114 0.92 -7.08 14.26
CA TRP A 114 0.16 -6.79 13.04
C TRP A 114 -1.11 -5.98 13.36
N MET A 115 -1.84 -6.32 14.41
CA MET A 115 -3.03 -5.61 14.88
C MET A 115 -2.74 -4.14 15.24
N LEU A 116 -1.57 -3.85 15.81
CA LEU A 116 -1.10 -2.50 16.13
C LEU A 116 -0.81 -1.63 14.89
N CYS A 117 -0.45 -2.25 13.76
CA CYS A 117 -0.08 -1.54 12.53
C CYS A 117 -1.24 -1.35 11.54
N ARG A 118 -2.48 -1.72 11.91
CA ARG A 118 -3.65 -1.67 11.00
C ARG A 118 -3.92 -0.26 10.45
N LYS A 119 -3.80 0.77 11.30
CA LYS A 119 -3.99 2.17 10.87
C LYS A 119 -3.01 2.54 9.75
N GLN A 120 -1.75 2.15 9.89
CA GLN A 120 -0.69 2.44 8.94
C GLN A 120 -0.88 1.65 7.64
N LEU A 121 -1.26 0.37 7.72
CA LEU A 121 -1.64 -0.43 6.53
C LEU A 121 -2.78 0.24 5.76
N GLY A 122 -3.83 0.68 6.45
CA GLY A 122 -4.97 1.39 5.85
C GLY A 122 -4.59 2.74 5.23
N LEU A 123 -3.71 3.52 5.86
CA LEU A 123 -3.22 4.79 5.30
C LEU A 123 -2.36 4.57 4.05
N VAL A 124 -1.51 3.55 4.04
CA VAL A 124 -0.72 3.21 2.85
C VAL A 124 -1.62 2.70 1.73
N ALA A 125 -2.62 1.87 2.04
CA ALA A 125 -3.64 1.46 1.07
C ALA A 125 -4.34 2.67 0.45
N LEU A 126 -4.80 3.61 1.28
CA LEU A 126 -5.43 4.85 0.82
C LEU A 126 -4.49 5.67 -0.10
N ALA A 127 -3.21 5.77 0.23
CA ALA A 127 -2.24 6.48 -0.60
C ALA A 127 -2.10 5.85 -2.00
N PHE A 128 -2.01 4.53 -2.10
CA PHE A 128 -2.00 3.82 -3.39
C PHE A 128 -3.33 3.97 -4.14
N GLY A 129 -4.46 3.91 -3.44
CA GLY A 129 -5.79 4.16 -4.02
C GLY A 129 -5.91 5.58 -4.58
N PHE A 130 -5.40 6.57 -3.87
CA PHE A 130 -5.36 7.96 -4.34
C PHE A 130 -4.46 8.12 -5.57
N LEU A 131 -3.26 7.51 -5.58
CA LEU A 131 -2.40 7.49 -6.76
C LEU A 131 -3.09 6.83 -7.97
N HIS A 132 -3.81 5.72 -7.77
CA HIS A 132 -4.59 5.09 -8.83
C HIS A 132 -5.65 6.03 -9.43
N VAL A 133 -6.38 6.75 -8.58
CA VAL A 133 -7.37 7.75 -9.05
C VAL A 133 -6.70 8.82 -9.89
N LEU A 134 -5.60 9.42 -9.41
CA LEU A 134 -4.86 10.44 -10.15
C LEU A 134 -4.37 9.92 -11.51
N TYR A 135 -3.76 8.73 -11.53
CA TYR A 135 -3.23 8.14 -12.77
C TYR A 135 -4.36 7.80 -13.77
N THR A 136 -5.53 7.42 -13.26
CA THR A 136 -6.71 7.16 -14.09
C THR A 136 -7.28 8.46 -14.68
N LEU A 137 -7.36 9.53 -13.90
CA LEU A 137 -7.88 10.82 -14.38
C LEU A 137 -6.98 11.50 -15.41
N VAL A 138 -5.68 11.20 -15.43
CA VAL A 138 -4.73 11.73 -16.42
C VAL A 138 -4.81 10.99 -17.77
N ILE A 139 -5.41 9.79 -17.83
CA ILE A 139 -5.53 8.99 -19.07
C ILE A 139 -5.95 9.79 -20.32
N PRO A 140 -7.06 10.55 -20.32
CA PRO A 140 -7.54 11.26 -21.52
C PRO A 140 -6.59 12.37 -22.01
N ILE A 141 -5.69 12.85 -21.15
CA ILE A 141 -4.73 13.90 -21.50
C ILE A 141 -3.50 13.31 -22.23
N ARG A 142 -3.26 12.00 -22.09
CA ARG A 142 -2.05 11.34 -22.61
C ARG A 142 -2.04 11.29 -24.13
N TYR A 143 -0.88 11.65 -24.70
CA TYR A 143 -0.63 11.59 -26.15
C TYR A 143 -1.01 10.25 -26.77
N TYR A 144 -0.58 9.14 -26.18
CA TYR A 144 -0.89 7.80 -26.69
C TYR A 144 -2.39 7.54 -26.83
N VAL A 145 -3.19 7.96 -25.85
CA VAL A 145 -4.65 7.77 -25.85
C VAL A 145 -5.29 8.66 -26.91
N ARG A 146 -4.91 9.95 -26.95
CA ARG A 146 -5.38 10.90 -27.97
C ARG A 146 -5.06 10.46 -29.39
N TYR A 147 -3.82 10.03 -29.63
CA TYR A 147 -3.39 9.50 -30.92
C TYR A 147 -4.23 8.28 -31.34
N ARG A 148 -4.44 7.32 -30.43
CA ARG A 148 -5.24 6.12 -30.70
C ARG A 148 -6.70 6.45 -31.01
N ILE A 149 -7.30 7.40 -30.28
CA ILE A 149 -8.67 7.87 -30.54
C ILE A 149 -8.75 8.53 -31.92
N ASN A 150 -7.85 9.45 -32.24
CA ASN A 150 -7.85 10.15 -33.52
C ASN A 150 -7.70 9.18 -34.71
N VAL A 151 -6.78 8.23 -34.63
CA VAL A 151 -6.60 7.20 -35.67
C VAL A 151 -7.87 6.38 -35.86
N TYR A 152 -8.53 5.98 -34.77
CA TYR A 152 -9.77 5.21 -34.82
C TYR A 152 -10.92 6.00 -35.46
N THR A 153 -11.07 7.29 -35.11
CA THR A 153 -12.11 8.16 -35.68
C THR A 153 -11.90 8.42 -37.18
N ILE A 154 -10.66 8.53 -37.65
CA ILE A 154 -10.35 8.74 -39.07
C ILE A 154 -10.58 7.47 -39.90
N SER A 155 -10.46 6.28 -39.28
CA SER A 155 -10.65 4.99 -39.96
C SER A 155 -12.11 4.53 -40.08
N LEU A 156 -13.07 5.33 -39.58
CA LEU A 156 -14.50 5.02 -39.52
C LEU A 156 -15.26 5.94 -40.48
#